data_AF-A6TRL9-F1
#
_entry.id   AF-A6TRL9-F1
#
_cell.length_a   1.000
_cell.length_b   1.000
_cell.length_c   1.000
_cell.angle_alpha   90.00
_cell.angle_beta   90.00
_cell.angle_gamma   90.00
#
_symmetry.space_group_name_H-M   'P 1'
#
loop_
_entity.id
_entity.type
_entity.pdbx_description
1 polymer ?
#
loop_
_entity_poly.entity_id
_entity_poly.type
_entity_poly.pdbx_seq_one_letter_code
_entity_poly.pdbx_strand_id
1 'polypeptide(L)' 'MNTLSNVIGYPLEEALILLDIPTDNVLIIESKGKNVNENGEPRVIQQQNLQDGKVKLVISYF' A
#
# COMPACT_ATOMS: atom_id res chain seq x y z
N MET A 1 -20.47 -7.33 3.84
CA MET A 1 -19.18 -6.81 4.36
C MET A 1 -18.16 -7.02 3.26
N ASN A 2 -17.85 -6.01 2.45
CA ASN A 2 -16.73 -6.10 1.51
C ASN A 2 -15.46 -5.79 2.30
N THR A 3 -14.90 -6.80 2.94
CA THR A 3 -13.55 -6.71 3.52
C THR A 3 -12.55 -6.69 2.38
N LEU A 4 -11.86 -5.56 2.23
CA LEU A 4 -10.74 -5.41 1.30
C LEU A 4 -9.66 -6.46 1.59
N SER A 5 -9.00 -6.93 0.54
CA SER A 5 -7.87 -7.84 0.63
C SER A 5 -6.77 -7.25 1.52
N ASN A 6 -6.14 -8.08 2.35
CA ASN A 6 -4.95 -7.68 3.09
C ASN A 6 -3.73 -7.78 2.16
N VAL A 7 -3.08 -6.65 1.91
CA VAL A 7 -1.94 -6.55 0.99
C VAL A 7 -0.63 -6.20 1.68
N ILE A 8 -0.57 -6.30 3.02
CA ILE A 8 0.67 -6.08 3.78
C ILE A 8 1.72 -7.14 3.39
N GLY A 9 2.93 -6.69 3.07
CA GLY A 9 4.08 -7.52 2.68
C GLY A 9 4.26 -7.69 1.17
N TYR A 10 3.20 -7.40 0.40
CA TYR A 10 3.25 -7.47 -1.06
C TYR A 10 4.00 -6.28 -1.66
N PRO A 11 4.63 -6.46 -2.83
CA PRO A 11 5.07 -5.34 -3.67
C PRO A 11 3.89 -4.41 -3.95
N LEU A 12 4.16 -3.10 -4.07
CA LEU A 12 3.12 -2.10 -4.30
C LEU A 12 2.27 -2.41 -5.54
N GLU A 13 2.90 -2.83 -6.64
CA GLU A 13 2.18 -3.16 -7.88
C GLU A 13 1.19 -4.32 -7.68
N GLU A 14 1.63 -5.41 -7.06
CA GLU A 14 0.77 -6.55 -6.74
C GLU A 14 -0.34 -6.17 -5.75
N ALA A 15 -0.03 -5.33 -4.77
CA ALA A 15 -1.00 -4.84 -3.80
C ALA A 15 -2.13 -4.04 -4.45
N LEU A 16 -1.81 -3.19 -5.44
CA LEU A 16 -2.81 -2.43 -6.20
C LEU A 16 -3.72 -3.35 -7.01
N ILE A 17 -3.17 -4.42 -7.59
CA ILE A 17 -3.95 -5.43 -8.34
C ILE A 17 -4.88 -6.21 -7.40
N LEU A 18 -4.41 -6.59 -6.20
CA LEU A 18 -5.17 -7.39 -5.24
C LEU A 18 -6.28 -6.61 -4.50
N LEU A 19 -6.12 -5.29 -4.36
CA LEU A 19 -7.13 -4.45 -3.72
C LEU A 19 -8.38 -4.26 -4.59
N ASP A 20 -8.25 -4.41 -5.91
CA ASP A 20 -9.36 -4.30 -6.88
C ASP A 20 -10.24 -3.05 -6.67
N ILE A 21 -9.59 -1.90 -6.40
CA ILE A 21 -10.25 -0.59 -6.24
C ILE A 21 -9.62 0.44 -7.17
N PRO A 22 -10.37 1.50 -7.53
CA PRO A 22 -9.82 2.61 -8.32
C PRO A 22 -8.58 3.19 -7.64
N THR A 23 -7.53 3.44 -8.41
CA THR A 23 -6.26 4.00 -7.91
C THR A 23 -6.46 5.36 -7.24
N ASP A 24 -7.47 6.14 -7.67
CA ASP A 24 -7.86 7.41 -7.05
C ASP A 24 -8.37 7.26 -5.60
N ASN A 25 -8.77 6.05 -5.22
CA ASN A 25 -9.18 5.71 -3.86
C ASN A 25 -8.02 5.17 -3.02
N VAL A 26 -6.81 5.04 -3.59
CA VAL A 26 -5.62 4.57 -2.88
C VAL A 26 -4.71 5.74 -2.54
N LEU A 27 -4.53 6.00 -1.26
CA LEU A 27 -3.55 6.95 -0.74
C LEU A 27 -2.25 6.22 -0.40
N ILE A 28 -1.20 6.47 -1.17
CA ILE A 28 0.11 5.88 -0.94
C ILE A 28 0.97 6.85 -0.12
N ILE A 29 1.52 6.38 1.00
CA ILE A 29 2.46 7.13 1.83
C ILE A 29 3.80 6.40 1.91
N GLU A 30 4.87 7.07 1.53
CA GLU A 30 6.22 6.56 1.67
C GLU A 30 6.72 6.71 3.12
N SER A 31 7.06 5.60 3.76
CA SER A 31 7.78 5.59 5.03
C SER A 31 9.28 5.67 4.75
N LYS A 32 9.83 6.89 4.70
CA LYS A 32 11.27 7.14 4.55
C LYS A 32 11.99 6.90 5.89
N GLY A 33 12.35 5.65 6.16
CA GLY A 33 13.23 5.29 7.29
C GLY A 33 14.69 5.73 7.07
N LYS A 34 15.59 5.48 8.03
CA LYS A 34 17.02 5.80 7.86
C LYS A 34 17.74 4.90 6.84
N ASN A 35 17.15 3.77 6.45
CA ASN A 35 17.70 2.79 5.52
C ASN A 35 16.80 2.64 4.28
N VAL A 36 16.43 3.75 3.64
CA VAL A 36 15.68 3.69 2.38
C VAL A 36 16.67 3.29 1.29
N ASN A 37 16.53 2.08 0.75
CA ASN A 37 17.20 1.72 -0.49
C ASN A 37 16.30 2.19 -1.64
N GLU A 38 16.48 3.41 -2.12
CA GLU A 38 15.63 3.99 -3.19
C GLU A 38 15.67 3.19 -4.50
N ASN A 39 16.61 2.25 -4.65
CA ASN A 39 16.68 1.31 -5.77
C ASN A 39 15.92 -0.01 -5.52
N GLY A 40 15.41 -0.23 -4.30
CA GLY A 40 14.64 -1.41 -3.92
C GLY A 40 13.18 -1.32 -4.36
N GLU A 41 12.50 -2.46 -4.49
CA GLU A 41 11.08 -2.48 -4.82
C GLU A 41 10.23 -2.03 -3.61
N PRO A 42 9.29 -1.10 -3.79
CA PRO A 42 8.43 -0.66 -2.70
C PRO A 42 7.51 -1.79 -2.25
N ARG A 43 7.50 -2.06 -0.96
CA ARG A 43 6.60 -3.04 -0.34
C ARG A 43 5.64 -2.36 0.63
N VAL A 44 4.40 -2.84 0.66
CA VAL A 44 3.40 -2.38 1.61
C VAL A 44 3.76 -2.88 3.00
N ILE A 45 3.99 -1.95 3.93
CA ILE A 45 4.28 -2.25 5.33
C ILE A 45 3.08 -1.98 6.25
N GLN A 46 2.10 -1.21 5.77
CA GLN A 46 0.87 -0.95 6.50
C GLN A 46 -0.30 -0.72 5.54
N GLN A 47 -1.46 -1.21 5.92
CA GLN A 47 -2.73 -0.95 5.26
C GLN A 47 -3.72 -0.38 6.28
N GLN A 48 -4.43 0.69 5.89
CA GLN A 48 -5.47 1.30 6.68
C GLN A 48 -6.69 1.58 5.78
N ASN A 49 -7.83 0.98 6.10
CA ASN A 49 -9.08 1.30 5.42
C ASN A 49 -9.59 2.65 5.95
N LEU A 50 -9.87 3.58 5.05
CA LEU A 50 -10.42 4.90 5.35
C LEU A 50 -11.94 4.90 5.10
N GLN A 51 -12.60 6.00 5.48
CA GLN A 51 -14.00 6.23 5.12
C GLN A 51 -14.15 6.40 3.59
N ASP A 52 -15.37 6.19 3.09
CA ASP A 52 -15.73 6.34 1.67
C ASP A 52 -15.04 5.35 0.70
N GLY A 53 -14.65 4.17 1.19
CA GLY A 53 -14.03 3.14 0.34
C GLY A 53 -12.60 3.46 -0.09
N LYS A 54 -11.97 4.45 0.57
CA LYS A 54 -10.56 4.78 0.36
C LYS A 54 -9.67 3.86 1.18
N VAL A 55 -8.47 3.62 0.68
CA VAL A 55 -7.45 2.81 1.35
C VAL A 55 -6.17 3.59 1.42
N LYS A 56 -5.56 3.64 2.59
CA LYS A 56 -4.22 4.16 2.78
C LYS A 56 -3.24 3.01 2.85
N LEU A 57 -2.24 3.03 1.99
CA LEU A 57 -1.11 2.12 2.00
C LEU A 57 0.13 2.88 2.43
N VAL A 58 0.88 2.34 3.38
CA VAL A 58 2.22 2.82 3.71
C VAL A 58 3.22 1.87 3.09
N ILE A 59 4.13 2.40 2.29
CA ILE A 59 5.18 1.63 1.61
C ILE A 59 6.55 1.94 2.19
N SER A 60 7.46 0.98 2.10
CA SER A 60 8.87 1.16 2.40
C SER A 60 9.71 0.46 1.34
N TYR A 61 10.89 1.02 1.09
CA TYR A 61 11.88 0.47 0.17
C TYR A 61 12.93 -0.26 0.99
N PHE A 62 13.20 -1.52 0.63
CA PHE A 62 14.16 -2.40 1.28
C PHE A 62 15.23 -2.83 0.28
#